data_AF-A0A933RGG3-F1
#
_entry.id   AF-A0A933RGG3-F1
#
_cell.length_a   1.000
_cell.length_b   1.000
_cell.length_c   1.000
_cell.angle_alpha   90.00
_cell.angle_beta   90.00
_cell.angle_gamma   90.00
#
_symmetry.space_group_name_H-M   'P 1'
#
loop_
_entity.id
_entity.type
_entity.pdbx_description
1 polymer ?
#
loop_
_entity_poly.entity_id
_entity_poly.type
_entity_poly.pdbx_seq_one_letter_code
_entity_poly.pdbx_strand_id
1 'polypeptide(L)'
;MRPEEALDAARERAAAARAAGAYADDLSGFAVAPTDRVTTERLMEWAAIEPDTTLLRSTRRAGAPITWLKRLLLRGLQQHFNEMTAQQTRFNLQVVAKLAELDDRVSALERRDAER
;
A
#
# COMPACT_ATOMS: atom_id res chain seq x y z
N MET A 1 -28.34 22.32 7.25
CA MET A 1 -28.08 20.93 7.64
C MET A 1 -26.95 20.95 8.66
N ARG A 2 -27.16 20.36 9.84
CA ARG A 2 -26.10 20.27 10.85
C ARG A 2 -25.12 19.16 10.46
N PRO A 3 -23.83 19.25 10.86
CA PRO A 3 -22.82 18.24 10.50
C PRO A 3 -23.21 16.80 10.90
N GLU A 4 -23.90 16.66 12.02
CA GLU A 4 -24.38 15.37 12.54
C GLU A 4 -25.43 14.75 11.62
N GLU A 5 -26.38 15.57 11.13
CA GLU A 5 -27.42 15.14 10.18
C GLU A 5 -26.83 14.74 8.83
N ALA A 6 -25.74 15.39 8.41
CA ALA A 6 -25.03 15.04 7.18
C ALA A 6 -24.31 13.69 7.27
N LEU A 7 -23.76 13.37 8.45
CA LEU A 7 -23.10 12.08 8.71
C LEU A 7 -24.10 10.93 8.76
N ASP A 8 -25.24 11.11 9.42
CA ASP A 8 -26.26 10.07 9.52
C ASP A 8 -26.91 9.80 8.15
N ALA A 9 -27.20 10.85 7.38
CA ALA A 9 -27.66 10.70 6.00
C ALA A 9 -26.62 10.02 5.08
N ALA A 10 -25.32 10.17 5.35
CA ALA A 10 -24.28 9.47 4.61
C ALA A 10 -24.20 7.98 4.99
N ARG A 11 -24.36 7.65 6.28
CA ARG A 11 -24.40 6.28 6.78
C ARG A 11 -25.61 5.51 6.24
N GLU A 12 -26.79 6.12 6.25
CA GLU A 12 -28.01 5.52 5.70
C GLU A 12 -27.88 5.23 4.20
N ARG A 13 -27.33 6.16 3.42
CA ARG A 13 -27.06 5.96 1.99
C ARG A 13 -26.06 4.84 1.74
N ALA A 14 -24.99 4.75 2.53
CA ALA A 14 -24.02 3.67 2.42
C ALA A 14 -24.61 2.30 2.82
N ALA A 15 -25.48 2.25 3.83
CA ALA A 15 -26.17 1.03 4.23
C ALA A 15 -27.16 0.56 3.15
N ALA A 16 -27.92 1.49 2.56
CA ALA A 16 -28.83 1.20 1.46
C ALA A 16 -28.08 0.71 0.20
N ALA A 17 -26.95 1.34 -0.14
CA ALA A 17 -26.10 0.91 -1.24
C ALA A 17 -25.53 -0.51 -1.01
N ARG A 18 -25.12 -0.84 0.23
CA ARG A 18 -24.65 -2.18 0.58
C ARG A 18 -25.76 -3.23 0.48
N ALA A 19 -26.96 -2.92 0.98
CA ALA A 19 -28.12 -3.81 0.88
C ALA A 19 -28.55 -4.04 -0.58
N ALA A 20 -28.38 -3.03 -1.44
CA ALA A 20 -28.62 -3.12 -2.88
C ALA A 20 -27.48 -3.82 -3.66
N GLY A 21 -26.46 -4.34 -2.98
CA GLY A 21 -25.34 -5.03 -3.62
C GLY A 21 -24.38 -4.12 -4.39
N ALA A 22 -24.44 -2.79 -4.19
CA ALA A 22 -23.59 -1.84 -4.91
C ALA A 22 -22.09 -1.95 -4.60
N TYR A 23 -21.72 -2.72 -3.56
CA TYR A 23 -20.34 -3.07 -3.21
C TYR A 23 -20.05 -4.57 -3.36
N ALA A 24 -20.94 -5.33 -4.00
CA ALA A 24 -20.58 -6.62 -4.55
C ALA A 24 -19.75 -6.33 -5.79
N ASP A 25 -18.50 -5.92 -5.57
CA ASP A 25 -17.61 -5.54 -6.66
C ASP A 25 -17.45 -6.74 -7.58
N ASP A 26 -17.80 -6.57 -8.85
CA ASP A 26 -17.33 -7.44 -9.90
C ASP A 26 -15.81 -7.26 -10.00
N LEU A 27 -15.09 -8.12 -9.28
CA LEU A 27 -13.63 -8.14 -9.27
C LEU A 27 -13.06 -8.64 -10.61
N SER A 28 -13.89 -9.03 -11.58
CA SER A 28 -13.43 -9.46 -12.91
C SER A 28 -12.67 -8.36 -13.66
N GLY A 29 -12.99 -7.09 -13.41
CA GLY A 29 -12.26 -5.93 -13.95
C GLY A 29 -10.91 -5.65 -13.28
N PHE A 30 -10.62 -6.26 -12.14
CA PHE A 30 -9.33 -6.20 -11.43
C PHE A 30 -8.43 -7.40 -11.74
N ALA A 31 -8.77 -8.21 -12.75
CA ALA A 31 -7.91 -9.26 -13.27
C ALA A 31 -6.66 -8.66 -13.91
N VAL A 32 -5.65 -8.38 -13.09
CA VAL A 32 -4.31 -8.01 -13.56
C VAL A 32 -3.69 -9.29 -14.10
N ALA A 33 -3.38 -9.29 -15.40
CA ALA A 33 -2.63 -10.38 -16.00
C ALA A 33 -1.33 -10.57 -15.20
N PRO A 34 -0.96 -11.80 -14.79
CA PRO A 34 0.32 -12.06 -14.19
C PRO A 34 1.41 -11.50 -15.10
N THR A 35 2.22 -10.58 -14.58
CA THR A 35 3.36 -10.06 -15.32
C THR A 35 4.62 -10.66 -14.71
N ASP A 36 5.48 -11.25 -15.54
CA ASP A 36 6.78 -11.81 -15.13
C ASP A 36 7.74 -10.74 -14.56
N ARG A 37 7.32 -9.48 -14.54
CA ARG A 37 8.09 -8.33 -14.09
C ARG A 37 8.25 -8.26 -12.58
N VAL A 38 7.35 -8.89 -11.81
CA VAL A 38 7.32 -8.77 -10.35
C VAL A 38 7.35 -10.17 -9.73
N THR A 39 8.53 -10.58 -9.26
CA THR A 39 8.72 -11.84 -8.54
C THR A 39 8.61 -11.64 -7.03
N THR A 40 8.43 -12.71 -6.26
CA THR A 40 8.41 -12.67 -4.80
C THR A 40 9.71 -12.09 -4.21
N GLU A 41 10.86 -12.37 -4.83
CA GLU A 41 12.14 -11.78 -4.44
C GLU A 41 12.15 -10.27 -4.64
N ARG A 42 11.55 -9.79 -5.74
CA ARG A 42 11.41 -8.36 -6.00
C ARG A 42 10.48 -7.69 -4.98
N LEU A 43 9.40 -8.36 -4.60
CA LEU A 43 8.49 -7.88 -3.55
C LEU A 43 9.20 -7.82 -2.19
N MET A 44 10.05 -8.79 -1.87
CA MET A 44 10.87 -8.77 -0.65
C MET A 44 11.87 -7.61 -0.65
N GLU A 45 12.54 -7.35 -1.78
CA GLU A 45 13.43 -6.21 -1.95
C GLU A 45 12.70 -4.87 -1.73
N TRP A 46 11.49 -4.74 -2.27
CA TRP A 46 10.67 -3.52 -2.16
C TRP A 46 9.94 -3.38 -0.83
N ALA A 47 9.79 -4.45 -0.05
CA ALA A 47 9.11 -4.40 1.24
C ALA A 47 9.87 -3.54 2.26
N ALA A 48 11.20 -3.47 2.14
CA ALA A 48 12.05 -2.63 2.96
C ALA A 48 12.13 -1.20 2.40
N ILE A 49 11.57 -0.24 3.12
CA ILE A 49 11.62 1.17 2.72
C ILE A 49 12.80 1.83 3.43
N GLU A 50 13.83 2.19 2.68
CA GLU A 50 14.97 2.98 3.16
C GLU A 50 14.96 4.39 2.53
N PRO A 51 14.44 5.41 3.24
CA PRO A 51 14.35 6.76 2.68
C PRO A 51 15.72 7.44 2.63
N ASP A 52 16.23 7.70 1.41
CA ASP A 52 17.47 8.45 1.20
C ASP A 52 17.23 9.98 1.23
N THR A 53 17.70 10.61 2.29
CA THR A 53 17.58 12.06 2.50
C THR A 53 18.44 12.89 1.52
N THR A 54 19.45 12.29 0.90
CA THR A 54 20.31 12.98 -0.08
C THR A 54 19.57 13.25 -1.39
N LEU A 55 18.59 12.42 -1.75
CA LEU A 55 17.71 12.58 -2.89
C LEU A 55 16.68 13.72 -2.71
N LEU A 56 16.49 14.21 -1.49
CA LEU A 56 15.57 15.31 -1.21
C LEU A 56 16.14 16.64 -1.71
N ARG A 57 15.72 17.04 -2.92
CA ARG A 57 16.04 18.32 -3.57
C ARG A 57 14.83 18.95 -4.26
N SER A 58 14.84 20.27 -4.40
CA SER A 58 13.85 21.02 -5.17
C SER A 58 14.39 21.37 -6.56
N THR A 59 13.59 21.11 -7.58
CA THR A 59 13.88 21.44 -8.99
C THR A 59 13.34 22.83 -9.40
N ARG A 60 12.79 23.61 -8.45
CA ARG A 60 12.16 24.91 -8.73
C ARG A 60 13.20 26.05 -8.81
N ARG A 61 12.78 27.22 -9.30
CA ARG A 61 13.63 28.43 -9.46
C ARG A 61 14.34 28.89 -8.18
N ALA A 62 13.74 28.64 -7.01
CA ALA A 62 14.36 28.85 -5.69
C ALA A 62 14.79 27.51 -5.05
N GLY A 63 15.38 26.62 -5.84
CA GLY A 63 15.60 25.22 -5.47
C GLY A 63 16.48 25.03 -4.24
N ALA A 64 17.56 25.80 -4.11
CA ALA A 64 18.46 25.72 -2.97
C ALA A 64 17.79 26.06 -1.62
N PRO A 65 17.15 27.24 -1.44
CA PRO A 65 16.50 27.56 -0.17
C PRO A 65 15.31 26.64 0.13
N ILE A 66 14.54 26.22 -0.89
CA ILE A 66 13.45 25.27 -0.70
C ILE A 66 13.99 23.91 -0.25
N THR A 67 15.10 23.46 -0.82
CA THR A 67 15.76 22.20 -0.41
C THR A 67 16.24 22.28 1.04
N TRP A 68 16.86 23.39 1.42
CA TRP A 68 17.31 23.62 2.79
C TRP A 68 16.14 23.54 3.78
N LEU A 69 15.04 24.24 3.51
CA LEU A 69 13.85 24.20 4.35
C LEU A 69 13.26 22.79 4.45
N LYS A 70 13.16 22.06 3.33
CA LYS A 70 12.68 20.66 3.32
C LYS A 70 13.55 19.75 4.19
N ARG A 71 14.87 19.89 4.12
CA ARG A 71 15.80 19.10 4.94
C ARG A 71 15.72 19.46 6.42
N LEU A 72 15.49 20.73 6.75
CA LEU A 72 15.27 21.15 8.13
C LEU A 72 13.97 20.55 8.70
N LEU A 73 12.88 20.63 7.95
CA LEU A 73 11.60 20.03 8.34
C LEU A 73 11.72 18.51 8.51
N LEU A 74 12.43 17.84 7.59
CA LEU A 74 12.68 16.41 7.68
C LEU A 74 13.43 16.06 8.97
N ARG A 75 14.48 16.81 9.33
CA ARG A 75 15.21 16.60 10.58
C ARG A 75 14.32 16.76 11.81
N GLY A 76 13.43 17.76 11.82
CA GLY A 76 12.50 17.98 12.92
C GLY A 76 11.43 16.89 13.05
N LEU A 77 11.01 16.30 11.92
CA LEU A 77 10.00 15.24 11.87
C LEU A 77 10.60 13.84 11.73
N GLN A 78 11.93 13.71 11.83
CA GLN A 78 12.66 12.47 11.55
C GLN A 78 12.13 11.31 12.38
N GLN A 79 11.86 11.54 13.67
CA GLN A 79 11.32 10.53 14.57
C GLN A 79 9.96 9.99 14.09
N HIS A 80 9.04 10.88 13.70
CA HIS A 80 7.71 10.50 13.22
C HIS A 80 7.79 9.73 11.89
N PHE A 81 8.64 10.18 10.96
CA PHE A 81 8.85 9.48 9.70
C PHE A 81 9.50 8.11 9.90
N ASN A 82 10.46 7.99 10.82
CA ASN A 82 11.07 6.70 11.15
C ASN A 82 10.05 5.72 11.71
N GLU A 83 9.16 6.18 12.61
CA GLU A 83 8.09 5.35 13.16
C GLU A 83 7.13 4.87 12.08
N MET A 84 6.63 5.77 11.23
CA MET A 84 5.74 5.41 10.12
C MET A 84 6.41 4.46 9.13
N THR A 85 7.67 4.74 8.75
CA THR A 85 8.43 3.91 7.81
C THR A 85 8.68 2.51 8.38
N ALA A 86 8.97 2.41 9.68
CA ALA A 86 9.13 1.13 10.36
C ALA A 86 7.82 0.34 10.41
N GLN A 87 6.68 0.99 10.69
CA GLN A 87 5.37 0.34 10.67
C GLN A 87 5.01 -0.15 9.26
N GLN A 88 5.21 0.68 8.23
CA GLN A 88 4.98 0.30 6.83
C GLN A 88 5.88 -0.85 6.38
N THR A 89 7.18 -0.79 6.69
CA THR A 89 8.14 -1.85 6.36
C THR A 89 7.75 -3.18 7.01
N ARG A 90 7.37 -3.17 8.29
CA ARG A 90 6.90 -4.39 8.99
C ARG A 90 5.65 -4.97 8.35
N PHE A 91 4.67 -4.12 8.03
CA PHE A 91 3.46 -4.54 7.35
C PHE A 91 3.77 -5.17 5.99
N ASN A 92 4.57 -4.49 5.16
CA ASN A 92 4.96 -4.98 3.84
C ASN A 92 5.65 -6.34 3.92
N LEU A 93 6.61 -6.50 4.84
CA LEU A 93 7.31 -7.76 5.04
C LEU A 93 6.36 -8.90 5.46
N GLN A 94 5.40 -8.62 6.35
CA GLN A 94 4.40 -9.62 6.75
C GLN A 94 3.49 -10.03 5.60
N VAL A 95 3.07 -9.07 4.78
CA VAL A 95 2.23 -9.33 3.59
C VAL A 95 2.99 -10.18 2.58
N VAL A 96 4.24 -9.82 2.26
CA VAL A 96 5.05 -10.59 1.30
C VAL A 96 5.35 -11.99 1.83
N ALA A 97 5.68 -12.13 3.11
CA ALA A 97 5.86 -13.45 3.72
C ALA A 97 4.59 -14.31 3.62
N LYS A 98 3.41 -13.71 3.82
CA LYS A 98 2.14 -14.42 3.70
C LYS A 98 1.82 -14.80 2.26
N LEU A 99 2.13 -13.93 1.31
CA LEU A 99 2.00 -14.22 -0.12
C LEU A 99 2.89 -15.39 -0.53
N ALA A 100 4.15 -15.42 -0.09
CA ALA A 100 5.06 -16.54 -0.36
C ALA A 100 4.52 -17.87 0.20
N GLU A 101 4.00 -17.87 1.43
CA GLU A 101 3.37 -19.06 2.02
C GLU A 101 2.15 -19.55 1.22
N LEU A 102 1.34 -18.62 0.67
CA LEU A 102 0.19 -18.95 -0.14
C LEU A 102 0.61 -19.50 -1.51
N ASP A 103 1.63 -18.93 -2.12
CA ASP A 103 2.19 -19.38 -3.40
C ASP A 103 2.72 -20.81 -3.31
N ASP A 104 3.45 -21.14 -2.24
CA ASP A 104 3.91 -22.50 -1.95
C ASP A 104 2.74 -23.48 -1.80
N ARG A 105 1.67 -23.07 -1.13
CA ARG A 105 0.46 -23.90 -0.94
C ARG A 105 -0.28 -24.13 -2.24
N VAL A 106 -0.45 -23.10 -3.07
CA VAL A 106 -1.08 -23.22 -4.38
C VAL A 106 -0.26 -24.14 -5.27
N SER A 107 1.06 -23.93 -5.34
CA SER A 107 1.98 -24.79 -6.09
C SER A 107 1.96 -26.25 -5.63
N ALA A 108 1.76 -26.50 -4.34
CA ALA A 108 1.60 -27.85 -3.81
C ALA A 108 0.25 -28.48 -4.19
N LEU A 109 -0.84 -27.70 -4.20
CA LEU A 109 -2.16 -28.16 -4.63
C LEU A 109 -2.21 -28.45 -6.13
N GLU A 110 -1.66 -27.55 -6.95
CA GLU A 110 -1.59 -27.72 -8.41
C GLU A 110 -0.80 -28.99 -8.79
N ARG A 111 0.32 -29.28 -8.11
CA ARG A 111 1.07 -30.53 -8.32
C ARG A 111 0.23 -31.77 -7.98
N ARG A 112 -0.52 -31.74 -6.87
CA ARG A 112 -1.37 -32.87 -6.45
C ARG A 112 -2.53 -33.12 -7.42
N ASP A 113 -3.09 -32.06 -7.99
CA ASP A 113 -4.14 -32.16 -9.00
C ASP A 113 -3.58 -32.66 -10.34
N ALA A 114 -2.35 -32.28 -10.71
CA ALA A 114 -1.69 -32.77 -11.93
C ALA A 114 -1.30 -34.27 -11.88
N GLU A 115 -1.19 -34.83 -10.68
CA GLU A 115 -0.88 -36.26 -10.45
C GLU A 115 -2.14 -37.16 -10.39
N ARG A 116 -3.35 -36.58 -10.48
CA ARG A 116 -4.64 -37.30 -10.53
C ARG A 116 -5.13 -37.51 -11.95
#